data_AF-A0A382UAH4-F1
#
_entry.id   AF-A0A382UAH4-F1
#
_cell.length_a   1.000
_cell.length_b   1.000
_cell.length_c   1.000
_cell.angle_alpha   90.00
_cell.angle_beta   90.00
_cell.angle_gamma   90.00
#
_symmetry.space_group_name_H-M   'P 1'
#
loop_
_entity.id
_entity.type
_entity.pdbx_description
1 polymer ?
#
loop_
_entity_poly.entity_id
_entity_poly.type
_entity_poly.pdbx_seq_one_letter_code
_entity_poly.pdbx_strand_id
1 'polypeptide(L)'
;MGSYYNSSTVKKWSDVLMTPRQLLKFVLRVTGRVSLLRSLVITLLRATIRMVPAGRIRDTLVGPVTSYLLPSGYRTVIKMPGGTLLNGGPLDIVTRMILYFGSSPGGCWEPRTLNLAVAIGHQASDIIVAGAHVGVLAVPLAQAVASAGARVHALEPAQIMYDELLRNVALNGTSNLITERLAVADST
;
A
#
# COMPACT_ATOMS: atom_id res chain seq x y z
N MET A 1 16.70 56.18 -35.09
CA MET A 1 16.72 56.08 -33.61
C MET A 1 15.32 55.73 -33.14
N GLY A 2 15.07 54.45 -32.86
CA GLY A 2 13.77 53.95 -32.37
C GLY A 2 14.04 52.98 -31.24
N SER A 3 13.48 53.29 -30.08
CA SER A 3 13.78 52.73 -28.77
C SER A 3 13.51 51.22 -28.67
N TYR A 4 14.52 50.43 -28.29
CA TYR A 4 14.37 49.07 -27.78
C TYR A 4 13.69 49.12 -26.42
N TYR A 5 12.37 48.89 -26.37
CA TYR A 5 11.70 48.61 -25.10
C TYR A 5 11.86 47.12 -24.78
N ASN A 6 12.89 46.82 -23.99
CA ASN A 6 13.13 45.50 -23.42
C ASN A 6 12.08 45.22 -22.35
N SER A 7 10.99 44.54 -22.70
CA SER A 7 9.98 44.07 -21.75
C SER A 7 10.43 42.79 -21.05
N SER A 8 11.60 42.80 -20.41
CA SER A 8 11.98 41.79 -19.43
C SER A 8 11.52 42.23 -18.06
N THR A 9 10.94 41.31 -17.30
CA THR A 9 10.64 41.37 -15.85
C THR A 9 9.49 42.27 -15.38
N VAL A 10 8.26 41.77 -15.58
CA VAL A 10 7.26 41.82 -14.49
C VAL A 10 6.78 40.39 -14.26
N LYS A 11 7.43 39.66 -13.34
CA LYS A 11 6.82 38.46 -12.75
C LYS A 11 5.52 38.93 -12.11
N LYS A 12 4.37 38.46 -12.58
CA LYS A 12 3.10 38.79 -11.92
C LYS A 12 3.19 38.27 -10.48
N TRP A 13 2.80 39.09 -9.52
CA TRP A 13 2.73 38.69 -8.10
C TRP A 13 1.81 37.46 -7.88
N SER A 14 0.94 37.13 -8.84
CA SER A 14 0.16 35.88 -8.88
C SER A 14 1.01 34.62 -9.04
N ASP A 15 2.24 34.73 -9.54
CA ASP A 15 3.15 33.59 -9.73
C ASP A 15 3.98 33.30 -8.47
N VAL A 16 3.90 34.18 -7.46
CA VAL A 16 4.62 34.08 -6.17
C VAL A 16 3.71 33.50 -5.08
N LEU A 17 2.39 33.67 -5.19
CA LEU A 17 1.44 33.19 -4.19
C LEU A 17 0.99 31.75 -4.49
N MET A 18 1.32 30.82 -3.60
CA MET A 18 0.82 29.45 -3.68
C MET A 18 -0.70 29.45 -3.58
N THR A 19 -1.38 28.77 -4.51
CA THR A 19 -2.80 28.46 -4.37
C THR A 19 -3.05 27.64 -3.08
N PRO A 20 -4.26 27.67 -2.50
CA PRO A 20 -4.57 26.87 -1.30
C PRO A 20 -4.24 25.38 -1.45
N ARG A 21 -4.43 24.83 -2.65
CA ARG A 21 -4.06 23.44 -2.98
C ARG A 21 -2.54 23.22 -2.99
N GLN A 22 -1.77 24.16 -3.55
CA GLN A 22 -0.30 24.07 -3.55
C GLN A 22 0.26 24.22 -2.13
N LEU A 23 -0.30 25.15 -1.34
CA LEU A 23 0.06 25.32 0.05
C LEU A 23 -0.20 24.04 0.86
N LEU A 24 -1.38 23.43 0.71
CA LEU A 24 -1.70 22.17 1.37
C LEU A 24 -0.72 21.05 1.01
N LYS A 25 -0.39 20.88 -0.28
CA LYS A 25 0.59 19.89 -0.72
C LYS A 25 1.97 20.15 -0.12
N PHE A 26 2.39 21.41 -0.06
CA PHE A 26 3.66 21.80 0.53
C PHE A 26 3.71 21.48 2.03
N VAL A 27 2.69 21.87 2.78
CA VAL A 27 2.56 21.57 4.21
C VAL A 27 2.61 20.07 4.44
N LEU A 28 1.82 19.26 3.70
CA LEU A 28 1.84 17.80 3.83
C LEU A 28 3.23 17.20 3.58
N ARG A 29 3.95 17.68 2.56
CA ARG A 29 5.31 17.22 2.25
C ARG A 29 6.31 17.59 3.35
N VAL A 30 6.22 18.79 3.90
CA VAL A 30 7.10 19.25 5.00
C VAL A 30 6.82 18.43 6.25
N THR A 31 5.54 18.26 6.63
CA THR A 31 5.10 17.41 7.73
C THR A 31 5.59 15.98 7.57
N GLY A 32 5.53 15.44 6.35
CA GLY A 32 5.99 14.10 5.99
C GLY A 32 7.48 13.83 6.16
N ARG A 33 8.31 14.87 6.16
CA ARG A 33 9.76 14.77 6.38
C ARG A 33 10.13 14.63 7.85
N VAL A 34 9.28 15.14 8.75
CA VAL A 34 9.50 15.05 10.19
C VAL A 34 8.86 13.77 10.73
N SER A 35 9.67 12.84 11.23
CA SER A 35 9.23 11.50 11.65
C SER A 35 8.11 11.53 12.70
N LEU A 36 8.26 12.36 13.74
CA LEU A 36 7.26 12.51 14.82
C LEU A 36 5.91 13.02 14.29
N LEU A 37 5.93 14.11 13.53
CA LEU A 37 4.71 14.69 12.96
C LEU A 37 4.04 13.72 11.98
N ARG A 38 4.83 13.07 11.13
CA ARG A 38 4.33 12.04 10.21
C ARG A 38 3.62 10.92 10.97
N SER A 39 4.23 10.37 12.02
CA SER A 39 3.64 9.29 12.81
C SER A 39 2.33 9.73 13.49
N LEU A 40 2.32 10.94 14.06
CA LEU A 40 1.11 11.53 14.65
C LEU A 40 -0.02 11.66 13.61
N VAL A 41 0.28 12.26 12.45
CA VAL A 41 -0.70 12.48 11.38
C VAL A 41 -1.20 11.15 10.81
N ILE A 42 -0.33 10.16 10.60
CA ILE A 42 -0.77 8.82 10.14
C ILE A 42 -1.70 8.19 11.16
N THR A 43 -1.38 8.28 12.46
CA THR A 43 -2.19 7.71 13.53
C THR A 43 -3.59 8.33 13.55
N LEU A 44 -3.66 9.66 13.47
CA LEU A 44 -4.92 10.39 13.37
C LEU A 44 -5.68 10.03 12.09
N LEU A 45 -5.01 10.03 10.94
CA LEU A 45 -5.62 9.64 9.66
C LEU A 45 -6.18 8.22 9.70
N ARG A 46 -5.46 7.26 10.29
CA ARG A 46 -5.97 5.88 10.47
C ARG A 46 -7.25 5.86 11.30
N ALA A 47 -7.28 6.58 12.43
CA ALA A 47 -8.47 6.65 13.27
C ALA A 47 -9.65 7.28 12.52
N THR A 48 -9.43 8.42 11.85
CA THR A 48 -10.47 9.16 11.14
C THR A 48 -10.98 8.40 9.92
N ILE A 49 -10.10 7.91 9.04
CA ILE A 49 -10.47 7.24 7.78
C ILE A 49 -11.33 6.00 8.02
N ARG A 50 -11.12 5.29 9.14
CA ARG A 50 -11.93 4.13 9.52
C ARG A 50 -13.37 4.48 9.88
N MET A 51 -13.63 5.72 10.29
CA MET A 51 -14.97 6.21 10.62
C MET A 51 -15.69 6.84 9.40
N VAL A 52 -14.94 7.17 8.34
CA VAL A 52 -15.50 7.80 7.14
C VAL A 52 -16.08 6.71 6.21
N PRO A 53 -17.36 6.81 5.79
CA PRO A 53 -17.95 5.90 4.83
C PRO A 53 -17.17 5.85 3.51
N ALA A 54 -17.33 4.75 2.77
CA ALA A 54 -16.77 4.65 1.42
C ALA A 54 -17.29 5.79 0.52
N GLY A 55 -16.38 6.45 -0.21
CA GLY A 55 -16.71 7.55 -1.09
C GLY A 55 -15.56 8.53 -1.27
N ARG A 56 -15.83 9.61 -2.03
CA ARG A 56 -14.81 10.55 -2.52
C ARG A 56 -13.91 11.14 -1.43
N ILE A 57 -14.46 11.43 -0.25
CA ILE A 57 -13.69 11.98 0.88
C ILE A 57 -12.64 10.97 1.33
N ARG A 58 -13.06 9.73 1.57
CA ARG A 58 -12.17 8.64 1.98
C ARG A 58 -11.11 8.38 0.92
N ASP A 59 -11.49 8.35 -0.35
CA ASP A 59 -10.56 8.09 -1.46
C ASP A 59 -9.52 9.22 -1.60
N THR A 60 -9.93 10.46 -1.33
CA THR A 60 -9.02 11.63 -1.31
C THR A 60 -8.01 11.54 -0.16
N LEU A 61 -8.46 11.09 1.02
CA LEU A 61 -7.60 10.93 2.19
C LEU A 61 -6.63 9.75 2.00
N VAL A 62 -7.12 8.61 1.52
CA VAL A 62 -6.30 7.40 1.29
C VAL A 62 -5.32 7.62 0.15
N GLY A 63 -5.70 8.35 -0.90
CA GLY A 63 -4.88 8.50 -2.10
C GLY A 63 -4.00 9.76 -2.09
N PRO A 64 -4.53 10.90 -2.57
CA PRO A 64 -3.81 12.16 -2.67
C PRO A 64 -3.10 12.59 -1.37
N VAL A 65 -3.78 12.61 -0.23
CA VAL A 65 -3.19 13.08 1.04
C VAL A 65 -2.01 12.20 1.44
N THR A 66 -2.17 10.87 1.42
CA THR A 66 -1.09 9.90 1.67
C THR A 66 0.10 10.10 0.73
N SER A 67 -0.16 10.35 -0.56
CA SER A 67 0.88 10.53 -1.57
C SER A 67 1.72 11.80 -1.34
N TYR A 68 1.12 12.85 -0.79
CA TYR A 68 1.85 14.08 -0.44
C TYR A 68 2.52 14.00 0.92
N LEU A 69 1.89 13.29 1.87
CA LEU A 69 2.39 13.15 3.24
C LEU A 69 3.55 12.16 3.35
N LEU A 70 3.54 11.07 2.59
CA LEU A 70 4.51 9.99 2.77
C LEU A 70 5.55 10.00 1.65
N PRO A 71 6.86 9.89 1.98
CA PRO A 71 7.87 9.66 0.95
C PRO A 71 7.64 8.32 0.28
N SER A 72 8.02 8.18 -1.00
CA SER A 72 7.76 6.98 -1.81
C SER A 72 8.27 5.67 -1.18
N GLY A 73 9.40 5.72 -0.47
CA GLY A 73 9.98 4.57 0.22
C GLY A 73 9.43 4.31 1.63
N TYR A 74 8.44 5.08 2.09
CA TYR A 74 7.87 4.88 3.43
C TYR A 74 7.20 3.52 3.55
N ARG A 75 7.58 2.78 4.59
CA ARG A 75 6.99 1.48 4.95
C ARG A 75 6.77 1.42 6.45
N THR A 76 5.72 0.74 6.85
CA THR A 76 5.44 0.42 8.24
C THR A 76 4.75 -0.93 8.32
N VAL A 77 5.19 -1.75 9.28
CA VAL A 77 4.61 -3.08 9.49
C VAL A 77 3.24 -2.93 10.13
N ILE A 78 2.25 -3.53 9.51
CA ILE A 78 0.87 -3.62 10.01
C ILE A 78 0.59 -5.08 10.36
N LYS A 79 0.12 -5.29 11.59
CA LYS A 79 -0.40 -6.58 12.02
C LYS A 79 -1.87 -6.69 11.61
N MET A 80 -2.16 -7.68 10.78
CA MET A 80 -3.49 -8.05 10.30
C MET A 80 -4.23 -8.88 11.36
N PRO A 81 -5.57 -8.99 11.29
CA PRO A 81 -6.31 -10.06 11.95
C PRO A 81 -5.71 -11.42 11.59
N GLY A 82 -5.56 -12.32 12.58
CA GLY A 82 -4.87 -13.61 12.38
C GLY A 82 -3.35 -13.57 12.58
N GLY A 83 -2.76 -12.40 12.78
CA GLY A 83 -1.35 -12.26 13.17
C GLY A 83 -0.37 -12.04 12.02
N THR A 84 -0.82 -12.14 10.77
CA THR A 84 -0.01 -11.84 9.58
C THR A 84 0.55 -10.42 9.63
N LEU A 85 1.82 -10.27 9.28
CA LEU A 85 2.52 -8.99 9.22
C LEU A 85 2.71 -8.56 7.76
N LEU A 86 2.24 -7.38 7.39
CA LEU A 86 2.42 -6.84 6.03
C LEU A 86 2.91 -5.39 6.09
N ASN A 87 3.75 -5.01 5.13
CA ASN A 87 4.15 -3.61 4.95
C ASN A 87 3.02 -2.81 4.30
N GLY A 88 2.58 -1.77 5.01
CA GLY A 88 1.73 -0.71 4.47
C GLY A 88 2.57 0.50 4.04
N GLY A 89 2.11 1.24 3.03
CA GLY A 89 2.85 2.37 2.48
C GLY A 89 2.07 3.16 1.42
N PRO A 90 2.69 4.16 0.78
CA PRO A 90 2.06 4.98 -0.25
C PRO A 90 2.20 4.43 -1.67
N LEU A 91 2.86 3.27 -1.84
CA LEU A 91 3.30 2.74 -3.13
C LEU A 91 2.14 2.62 -4.13
N ASP A 92 1.05 2.00 -3.71
CA ASP A 92 -0.11 1.70 -4.55
C ASP A 92 -1.40 1.67 -3.71
N ILE A 93 -2.53 1.30 -4.31
CA ILE A 93 -3.78 1.24 -3.58
C ILE A 93 -3.78 0.13 -2.51
N VAL A 94 -3.21 -1.04 -2.79
CA VAL A 94 -3.24 -2.18 -1.87
C VAL A 94 -2.39 -1.89 -0.63
N THR A 95 -1.16 -1.40 -0.80
CA THR A 95 -0.29 -1.01 0.33
C THR A 95 -0.87 0.13 1.17
N ARG A 96 -1.65 1.05 0.57
CA ARG A 96 -2.41 2.07 1.30
C ARG A 96 -3.57 1.46 2.08
N MET A 97 -4.27 0.48 1.51
CA MET A 97 -5.32 -0.24 2.22
C MET A 97 -4.76 -0.99 3.43
N ILE A 98 -3.60 -1.65 3.30
CA ILE A 98 -2.89 -2.25 4.43
C ILE A 98 -2.58 -1.19 5.50
N LEU A 99 -2.01 -0.05 5.09
CA LEU A 99 -1.64 1.04 6.00
C LEU A 99 -2.82 1.54 6.85
N TYR A 100 -4.00 1.69 6.25
CA TYR A 100 -5.16 2.31 6.92
C TYR A 100 -6.10 1.29 7.56
N PHE A 101 -6.34 0.17 6.89
CA PHE A 101 -7.38 -0.81 7.26
C PHE A 101 -6.81 -2.18 7.63
N GLY A 102 -5.51 -2.42 7.50
CA GLY A 102 -4.92 -3.75 7.72
C GLY A 102 -5.25 -4.35 9.08
N SER A 103 -5.20 -3.55 10.14
CA SER A 103 -5.55 -3.99 11.51
C SER A 103 -7.05 -3.95 11.83
N SER A 104 -7.92 -3.59 10.89
CA SER A 104 -9.37 -3.62 11.13
C SER A 104 -9.88 -5.07 11.14
N PRO A 105 -10.92 -5.41 11.92
CA PRO A 105 -11.46 -6.77 12.00
C PRO A 105 -11.86 -7.37 10.64
N GLY A 106 -12.35 -6.52 9.74
CA GLY A 106 -12.71 -6.90 8.37
C GLY A 106 -11.53 -6.88 7.39
N GLY A 107 -10.27 -6.83 7.83
CA GLY A 107 -9.11 -6.76 6.93
C GLY A 107 -9.10 -5.51 6.03
N CYS A 108 -8.27 -5.52 5.00
CA CYS A 108 -8.07 -4.36 4.12
C CYS A 108 -8.31 -4.61 2.62
N TRP A 109 -8.21 -5.85 2.16
CA TRP A 109 -8.36 -6.22 0.76
C TRP A 109 -9.11 -7.55 0.69
N GLU A 110 -10.26 -7.54 0.04
CA GLU A 110 -11.11 -8.72 -0.19
C GLU A 110 -11.16 -9.74 0.97
N PRO A 111 -11.53 -9.31 2.19
CA PRO A 111 -11.46 -10.15 3.38
C PRO A 111 -12.33 -11.43 3.27
N ARG A 112 -13.45 -11.35 2.55
CA ARG A 112 -14.33 -12.50 2.32
C ARG A 112 -13.66 -13.53 1.40
N THR A 113 -12.96 -13.07 0.36
CA THR A 113 -12.18 -13.92 -0.54
C THR A 113 -11.05 -14.59 0.21
N LEU A 114 -10.30 -13.84 1.03
CA LEU A 114 -9.24 -14.41 1.87
C LEU A 114 -9.79 -15.48 2.83
N ASN A 115 -10.88 -15.20 3.54
CA ASN A 115 -11.48 -16.16 4.47
C ASN A 115 -11.95 -17.43 3.76
N LEU A 116 -12.56 -17.30 2.57
CA LEU A 116 -12.96 -18.44 1.77
C LEU A 116 -11.75 -19.24 1.30
N ALA A 117 -10.71 -18.58 0.80
CA ALA A 117 -9.46 -19.20 0.35
C ALA A 117 -8.78 -19.99 1.47
N VAL A 118 -8.73 -19.44 2.69
CA VAL A 118 -8.23 -20.13 3.88
C VAL A 118 -9.09 -21.36 4.20
N ALA A 119 -10.41 -21.22 4.20
CA ALA A 119 -11.32 -22.31 4.53
C ALA A 119 -11.19 -23.51 3.58
N ILE A 120 -11.04 -23.26 2.27
CA ILE A 120 -10.86 -24.34 1.27
C ILE A 120 -9.40 -24.84 1.21
N GLY A 121 -8.43 -23.97 1.51
CA GLY A 121 -7.00 -24.28 1.42
C GLY A 121 -6.56 -25.38 2.37
N HIS A 122 -7.23 -25.56 3.50
CA HIS A 122 -6.96 -26.66 4.44
C HIS A 122 -7.16 -28.07 3.85
N GLN A 123 -7.86 -28.18 2.73
CA GLN A 123 -8.09 -29.46 2.03
C GLN A 123 -7.18 -29.64 0.81
N ALA A 124 -6.35 -28.65 0.49
CA ALA A 124 -5.46 -28.68 -0.66
C ALA A 124 -4.08 -29.28 -0.32
N SER A 125 -3.44 -29.91 -1.31
CA SER A 125 -2.05 -30.36 -1.21
C SER A 125 -1.09 -29.20 -1.48
N ASP A 126 -1.21 -28.53 -2.63
CA ASP A 126 -0.46 -27.33 -2.99
C ASP A 126 -1.43 -26.27 -3.54
N ILE A 127 -1.11 -25.01 -3.31
CA ILE A 127 -1.94 -23.86 -3.70
C ILE A 127 -1.13 -22.91 -4.58
N ILE A 128 -1.73 -22.42 -5.67
CA ILE A 128 -1.13 -21.42 -6.54
C ILE A 128 -1.90 -20.10 -6.40
N VAL A 129 -1.17 -19.00 -6.17
CA VAL A 129 -1.66 -17.63 -6.15
C VAL A 129 -1.02 -16.88 -7.31
N ALA A 130 -1.75 -16.78 -8.41
CA ALA A 130 -1.36 -15.98 -9.57
C ALA A 130 -1.69 -14.50 -9.33
N GLY A 131 -0.72 -13.60 -9.51
CA GLY A 131 -0.88 -12.18 -9.17
C GLY A 131 -0.80 -11.96 -7.66
N ALA A 132 0.22 -12.55 -7.02
CA ALA A 132 0.38 -12.49 -5.57
C ALA A 132 0.59 -11.06 -5.03
N HIS A 133 0.94 -10.09 -5.88
CA HIS A 133 1.14 -8.70 -5.53
C HIS A 133 2.10 -8.56 -4.34
N VAL A 134 1.73 -7.83 -3.29
CA VAL A 134 2.51 -7.71 -2.04
C VAL A 134 2.22 -8.83 -1.02
N GLY A 135 1.50 -9.88 -1.42
CA GLY A 135 1.26 -11.06 -0.58
C GLY A 135 0.04 -10.98 0.34
N VAL A 136 -0.92 -10.09 0.08
CA VAL A 136 -2.12 -9.95 0.95
C VAL A 136 -2.94 -11.24 1.03
N LEU A 137 -2.98 -12.03 -0.04
CA LEU A 137 -3.61 -13.35 -0.05
C LEU A 137 -2.60 -14.46 0.28
N ALA A 138 -1.43 -14.45 -0.38
CA ALA A 138 -0.48 -15.55 -0.32
C ALA A 138 0.13 -15.79 1.07
N VAL A 139 0.49 -14.72 1.80
CA VAL A 139 1.11 -14.83 3.13
C VAL A 139 0.17 -15.41 4.18
N PRO A 140 -1.04 -14.86 4.42
CA PRO A 140 -1.96 -15.45 5.40
C PRO A 140 -2.40 -16.86 5.00
N LEU A 141 -2.53 -17.15 3.71
CA LEU A 141 -2.86 -18.49 3.24
C LEU A 141 -1.75 -19.49 3.57
N ALA A 142 -0.49 -19.13 3.32
CA ALA A 142 0.66 -19.97 3.68
C ALA A 142 0.71 -20.26 5.19
N GLN A 143 0.44 -19.26 6.03
CA GLN A 143 0.36 -19.43 7.49
C GLN A 143 -0.77 -20.39 7.88
N ALA A 144 -1.95 -20.25 7.27
CA ALA A 144 -3.10 -21.09 7.60
C ALA A 144 -2.88 -22.56 7.24
N VAL A 145 -2.22 -22.85 6.13
CA VAL A 145 -2.05 -24.24 5.65
C VAL A 145 -0.73 -24.88 6.08
N ALA A 146 0.13 -24.16 6.80
CA ALA A 146 1.45 -24.66 7.20
C ALA A 146 1.39 -25.96 8.02
N SER A 147 0.43 -26.10 8.94
CA SER A 147 0.28 -27.32 9.75
C SER A 147 -0.18 -28.54 8.95
N ALA A 148 -0.79 -28.33 7.78
CA ALA A 148 -1.20 -29.39 6.88
C ALA A 148 -0.03 -29.86 5.97
N GLY A 149 1.13 -29.21 6.04
CA GLY A 149 2.28 -29.51 5.19
C GLY A 149 2.13 -29.01 3.74
N ALA A 150 1.06 -28.29 3.44
CA ALA A 150 0.77 -27.76 2.11
C ALA A 150 1.68 -26.58 1.75
N ARG A 151 2.01 -26.46 0.46
CA ARG A 151 2.83 -25.36 -0.07
C ARG A 151 1.95 -24.33 -0.77
N VAL A 152 2.38 -23.07 -0.71
CA VAL A 152 1.77 -21.98 -1.46
C VAL A 152 2.79 -21.43 -2.44
N HIS A 153 2.46 -21.45 -3.73
CA HIS A 153 3.23 -20.84 -4.80
C HIS A 153 2.64 -19.47 -5.12
N ALA A 154 3.42 -18.42 -4.95
CA ALA A 154 3.03 -17.04 -5.15
C ALA A 154 3.78 -16.45 -6.37
N LEU A 155 3.02 -16.13 -7.42
CA LEU A 155 3.54 -15.67 -8.70
C LEU A 155 3.24 -14.17 -8.85
N GLU A 156 4.27 -13.34 -8.96
CA GLU A 156 4.11 -11.89 -9.17
C GLU A 156 5.14 -11.36 -10.18
N PRO A 157 4.73 -10.94 -11.39
CA PRO A 157 5.67 -10.55 -12.44
C PRO A 157 6.30 -9.16 -12.22
N ALA A 158 5.61 -8.22 -11.58
CA ALA A 158 6.09 -6.86 -11.43
C ALA A 158 7.17 -6.79 -10.35
N GLN A 159 8.41 -6.47 -10.74
CA GLN A 159 9.58 -6.44 -9.84
C GLN A 159 9.30 -5.67 -8.54
N ILE A 160 8.69 -4.48 -8.64
CA ILE A 160 8.42 -3.64 -7.48
C ILE A 160 7.45 -4.30 -6.48
N MET A 161 6.47 -5.06 -6.96
CA MET A 161 5.52 -5.78 -6.10
C MET A 161 6.11 -7.07 -5.58
N TYR A 162 6.87 -7.79 -6.41
CA TYR A 162 7.63 -8.96 -5.99
C TYR A 162 8.64 -8.64 -4.87
N ASP A 163 9.32 -7.49 -4.94
CA ASP A 163 10.21 -7.04 -3.87
C ASP A 163 9.44 -6.78 -2.55
N GLU A 164 8.23 -6.21 -2.61
CA GLU A 164 7.39 -6.05 -1.42
C GLU A 164 6.85 -7.40 -0.90
N LEU A 165 6.52 -8.34 -1.79
CA LEU A 165 6.16 -9.71 -1.43
C LEU A 165 7.28 -10.35 -0.63
N LEU A 166 8.52 -10.34 -1.14
CA LEU A 166 9.68 -10.91 -0.45
C LEU A 166 9.89 -10.31 0.94
N ARG A 167 9.74 -8.98 1.07
CA ARG A 167 9.80 -8.33 2.40
C ARG A 167 8.71 -8.83 3.32
N ASN A 168 7.48 -8.99 2.83
CA ASN A 168 6.37 -9.46 3.62
C ASN A 168 6.51 -10.95 3.98
N VAL A 169 7.05 -11.79 3.10
CA VAL A 169 7.41 -13.18 3.43
C VAL A 169 8.42 -13.22 4.57
N ALA A 170 9.49 -12.41 4.47
CA ALA A 170 10.53 -12.34 5.50
C ALA A 170 9.98 -11.91 6.87
N LEU A 171 8.98 -11.01 6.91
CA LEU A 171 8.33 -10.59 8.17
C LEU A 171 7.60 -11.72 8.89
N ASN A 172 7.16 -12.77 8.17
CA ASN A 172 6.31 -13.82 8.73
C ASN A 172 7.04 -15.15 8.95
N GLY A 173 8.25 -15.30 8.41
CA GLY A 173 9.03 -16.53 8.56
C GLY A 173 8.36 -17.78 7.98
N THR A 174 7.52 -17.62 6.95
CA THR A 174 6.82 -18.76 6.33
C THR A 174 7.77 -19.56 5.44
N SER A 175 7.98 -20.83 5.76
CA SER A 175 8.85 -21.74 5.02
C SER A 175 8.15 -22.46 3.86
N ASN A 176 6.82 -22.54 3.89
CA ASN A 176 6.00 -23.21 2.88
C ASN A 176 5.48 -22.25 1.78
N LEU A 177 5.93 -21.00 1.77
CA LEU A 177 5.58 -20.01 0.77
C LEU A 177 6.72 -19.85 -0.24
N ILE A 178 6.51 -20.37 -1.44
CA ILE A 178 7.44 -20.31 -2.57
C ILE A 178 7.04 -19.10 -3.42
N THR A 179 7.99 -18.21 -3.70
CA THR A 179 7.71 -16.96 -4.42
C THR A 179 8.51 -16.92 -5.72
N GLU A 180 7.84 -16.68 -6.84
CA GLU A 180 8.48 -16.61 -8.15
C GLU A 180 8.05 -15.35 -8.91
N ARG A 181 9.00 -14.72 -9.59
CA ARG A 181 8.73 -13.52 -10.40
C ARG A 181 8.28 -13.93 -11.81
N LEU A 182 7.08 -14.46 -11.90
CA LEU A 182 6.49 -15.01 -13.13
C LEU A 182 5.07 -14.49 -13.34
N ALA A 183 4.64 -14.45 -14.60
CA ALA A 183 3.24 -14.29 -14.98
C ALA A 183 2.67 -15.64 -15.39
N VAL A 184 1.36 -15.84 -15.17
CA VAL A 184 0.63 -17.02 -15.66
C VAL A 184 -0.05 -16.66 -16.96
N ALA A 185 0.08 -17.54 -17.95
CA ALA A 185 -0.60 -17.44 -19.22
C ALA A 185 -0.97 -18.84 -19.71
N ASP A 186 -1.97 -18.93 -20.58
CA ASP A 186 -2.30 -20.17 -21.27
C ASP A 186 -1.16 -20.55 -22.22
N SER A 187 -0.91 -21.86 -22.37
CA SER A 187 -0.01 -22.36 -23.41
C SER A 187 -0.75 -22.35 -24.75
N THR A 188 -0.24 -21.58 -25.72
CA THR A 188 -0.68 -21.63 -27.12
C THR A 188 -0.15 -22.86 -27.83
#